data_AF-A0A7J3DKM2-F1
#
_entry.id   AF-A0A7J3DKM2-F1
#
_cell.length_a   1.000
_cell.length_b   1.000
_cell.length_c   1.000
_cell.angle_alpha   90.00
_cell.angle_beta   90.00
_cell.angle_gamma   90.00
#
_symmetry.space_group_name_H-M   'P 1'
#
loop_
_entity.id
_entity.type
_entity.pdbx_description
1 polymer ?
#
loop_
_entity_poly.entity_id
_entity_poly.type
_entity_poly.pdbx_seq_one_letter_code
_entity_poly.pdbx_strand_id
1 'polypeptide(L)'
;MRAIQGEVLQDNENMQNQLAFTGNWFIDAGILGFVNLMEEVYGWDLNELQDRINKEPEKVYYGYFPFAYLYKLLGRTQEVNPELIKKLDKELKDKIFKDSQELFDFVWFSFICALFKDSWIKNKFKLIYHDDAYNNKKKLKKQFNYKNTQIYLQKIGEREKLITTIQNEHQDEIKEILKSKKGLTKFEYEDLEKLINYDGDVSKELKRSIELLKEKNFDIMNFLENEWENNVVKQQKLTKKESLFYRIPIDNSFYKNFLFFNLKKGNLEQKDSFYNMIRFNLNEEEILKRMDKTVNKFLLSEEEFSNINYTKLSTEPLKKQFEYLFVYLVCFIYAFENYRNMGNVLFYSNDLGFSYRINNRMKLYKKKLEDKRNSNLIFRITWQQIINSLVEYKSSWSLENMYIISYQ
;
A
#
# COMPACT_ATOMS: atom_id res chain seq x y z
N MET A 1 48.19 22.45 0.38
CA MET A 1 47.12 22.78 1.34
C MET A 1 45.80 23.19 0.69
N ARG A 2 45.74 23.87 -0.46
CA ARG A 2 44.45 24.21 -1.13
C ARG A 2 43.76 23.04 -1.87
N ALA A 3 44.48 22.01 -2.29
CA ALA A 3 43.89 20.84 -2.95
C ALA A 3 43.11 19.93 -1.97
N ILE A 4 43.62 19.78 -0.74
CA ILE A 4 43.01 18.93 0.29
C ILE A 4 41.67 19.52 0.80
N GLN A 5 41.51 20.85 0.80
CA GLN A 5 40.24 21.49 1.16
C GLN A 5 39.17 21.35 0.07
N GLY A 6 39.55 21.18 -1.20
CA GLY A 6 38.60 20.96 -2.31
C GLY A 6 38.01 19.55 -2.32
N GLU A 7 38.83 18.53 -2.06
CA GLU A 7 38.39 17.13 -1.96
C GLU A 7 37.53 16.89 -0.70
N VAL A 8 37.91 17.45 0.45
CA VAL A 8 37.15 17.30 1.71
C VAL A 8 35.78 18.01 1.66
N LEU A 9 35.61 19.05 0.83
CA LEU A 9 34.32 19.71 0.64
C LEU A 9 33.41 18.95 -0.34
N GLN A 10 33.95 18.33 -1.39
CA GLN A 10 33.20 17.44 -2.28
C GLN A 10 32.78 16.12 -1.60
N ASP A 11 33.62 15.57 -0.73
CA ASP A 11 33.28 14.36 0.03
C ASP A 11 32.19 14.62 1.09
N ASN A 12 32.14 15.82 1.68
CA ASN A 12 31.09 16.19 2.63
C ASN A 12 29.72 16.43 1.98
N GLU A 13 29.66 16.95 0.75
CA GLU A 13 28.40 17.06 0.00
C GLU A 13 27.90 15.68 -0.48
N ASN A 14 28.81 14.78 -0.87
CA ASN A 14 28.46 13.39 -1.23
C ASN A 14 28.00 12.53 -0.03
N MET A 15 28.49 12.81 1.19
CA MET A 15 28.03 12.10 2.40
C MET A 15 26.64 12.53 2.88
N GLN A 16 26.14 13.71 2.51
CA GLN A 16 24.85 14.21 3.01
C GLN A 16 23.62 13.46 2.49
N ASN A 17 23.73 12.74 1.37
CA ASN A 17 22.60 12.05 0.74
C ASN A 17 22.63 10.52 0.90
N GLN A 18 23.63 9.97 1.58
CA GLN A 18 23.70 8.54 1.82
C GLN A 18 22.68 8.11 2.88
N LEU A 19 21.94 7.04 2.59
CA LEU A 19 21.10 6.40 3.60
C LEU A 19 22.00 5.91 4.73
N ALA A 20 21.75 6.44 5.93
CA ALA A 20 22.43 6.06 7.15
C ALA A 20 21.42 5.93 8.28
N PHE A 21 21.73 5.07 9.25
CA PHE A 21 20.95 5.01 10.47
C PHE A 21 21.19 6.25 11.33
N THR A 22 20.13 6.62 12.02
CA THR A 22 19.97 7.83 12.81
C THR A 22 20.29 7.61 14.28
N GLY A 23 20.36 6.34 14.70
CA GLY A 23 20.44 5.92 16.10
C GLY A 23 19.07 5.82 16.76
N ASN A 24 17.99 6.17 16.05
CA ASN A 24 16.61 5.93 16.47
C ASN A 24 16.11 4.65 15.80
N TRP A 25 16.12 3.55 16.55
CA TRP A 25 15.77 2.22 16.05
C TRP A 25 14.46 2.15 15.27
N PHE A 26 13.47 3.00 15.58
CA PHE A 26 12.18 3.01 14.89
C PHE A 26 12.27 3.64 13.49
N ILE A 27 12.95 4.79 13.37
CA ILE A 27 13.22 5.42 12.07
C ILE A 27 14.14 4.52 11.26
N ASP A 28 15.15 3.94 11.89
CA ASP A 28 16.15 3.09 11.26
C ASP A 28 15.55 1.78 10.74
N ALA A 29 14.62 1.19 11.49
CA ALA A 29 13.78 0.11 10.96
C ALA A 29 12.99 0.59 9.73
N GLY A 30 12.43 1.79 9.75
CA GLY A 30 11.80 2.40 8.57
C GLY A 30 12.72 2.54 7.35
N ILE A 31 13.96 2.99 7.56
CA ILE A 31 14.99 3.11 6.51
C ILE A 31 15.32 1.73 5.93
N LEU A 32 15.57 0.74 6.79
CA LEU A 32 15.83 -0.62 6.33
C LEU A 32 14.60 -1.24 5.63
N GLY A 33 13.40 -0.93 6.09
CA GLY A 33 12.16 -1.33 5.44
C GLY A 33 12.00 -0.69 4.06
N PHE A 34 12.44 0.55 3.88
CA PHE A 34 12.50 1.20 2.59
C PHE A 34 13.49 0.50 1.66
N VAL A 35 14.71 0.20 2.14
CA VAL A 35 15.71 -0.58 1.38
C VAL A 35 15.13 -1.94 0.95
N ASN A 36 14.56 -2.68 1.89
CA ASN A 36 13.94 -3.99 1.61
C ASN A 36 12.80 -3.90 0.58
N LEU A 37 11.97 -2.86 0.65
CA LEU A 37 10.88 -2.65 -0.29
C LEU A 37 11.41 -2.41 -1.71
N MET A 38 12.45 -1.59 -1.85
CA MET A 38 13.05 -1.29 -3.15
C MET A 38 13.79 -2.50 -3.72
N GLU A 39 14.49 -3.27 -2.87
CA GLU A 39 15.13 -4.53 -3.27
C GLU A 39 14.09 -5.55 -3.74
N GLU A 40 12.98 -5.72 -3.00
CA GLU A 40 11.99 -6.73 -3.35
C GLU A 40 11.24 -6.41 -4.65
N VAL A 41 10.93 -5.14 -4.90
CA VAL A 41 10.18 -4.74 -6.10
C VAL A 41 11.12 -4.59 -7.30
N TYR A 42 12.26 -3.92 -7.15
CA TYR A 42 13.12 -3.55 -8.28
C TYR A 42 14.42 -4.34 -8.36
N GLY A 43 14.79 -5.10 -7.34
CA GLY A 43 16.07 -5.80 -7.25
C GLY A 43 17.24 -4.92 -6.83
N TRP A 44 16.99 -3.70 -6.35
CA TRP A 44 18.05 -2.76 -5.96
C TRP A 44 18.55 -3.10 -4.56
N ASP A 45 19.76 -3.66 -4.48
CA ASP A 45 20.44 -3.82 -3.20
C ASP A 45 20.78 -2.46 -2.57
N LEU A 46 21.28 -2.47 -1.34
CA LEU A 46 21.61 -1.25 -0.61
C LEU A 46 22.55 -0.31 -1.40
N ASN A 47 23.53 -0.86 -2.11
CA ASN A 47 24.51 -0.06 -2.85
C ASN A 47 23.87 0.56 -4.10
N GLU A 48 23.13 -0.24 -4.87
CA GLU A 48 22.42 0.27 -6.05
C GLU A 48 21.39 1.34 -5.67
N LEU A 49 20.66 1.16 -4.56
CA LEU A 49 19.70 2.14 -4.08
C LEU A 49 20.38 3.45 -3.67
N GLN A 50 21.51 3.38 -2.95
CA GLN A 50 22.28 4.59 -2.60
C GLN A 50 22.78 5.31 -3.86
N ASP A 51 23.30 4.58 -4.85
CA ASP A 51 23.74 5.16 -6.13
C ASP A 51 22.59 5.87 -6.86
N ARG A 52 21.39 5.30 -6.84
CA ARG A 52 20.21 5.88 -7.48
C ARG A 52 19.69 7.11 -6.73
N ILE A 53 19.72 7.10 -5.39
CA ILE A 53 19.37 8.28 -4.59
C ILE A 53 20.34 9.43 -4.86
N ASN A 54 21.63 9.13 -4.99
CA ASN A 54 22.64 10.16 -5.29
C ASN A 54 22.50 10.74 -6.70
N LYS A 55 22.09 9.93 -7.69
CA LYS A 55 21.94 10.36 -9.09
C LYS A 55 20.59 11.04 -9.38
N GLU A 56 19.49 10.46 -8.90
CA GLU A 56 18.13 10.84 -9.27
C GLU A 56 17.15 10.71 -8.09
N PRO A 57 17.35 11.45 -6.98
CA PRO A 57 16.56 11.29 -5.75
C PRO A 57 15.07 11.52 -5.99
N GLU A 58 14.70 12.49 -6.83
CA GLU A 58 13.29 12.78 -7.15
C GLU A 58 12.58 11.57 -7.77
N LYS A 59 13.24 10.87 -8.71
CA LYS A 59 12.68 9.65 -9.32
C LYS A 59 12.52 8.55 -8.28
N VAL A 60 13.48 8.39 -7.38
CA VAL A 60 13.41 7.39 -6.30
C VAL A 60 12.19 7.65 -5.40
N TYR A 61 12.05 8.86 -4.86
CA TYR A 61 11.04 9.16 -3.84
C TYR A 61 9.65 9.46 -4.38
N TYR A 62 9.53 10.07 -5.57
CA TYR A 62 8.24 10.46 -6.16
C TYR A 62 7.79 9.58 -7.32
N GLY A 63 8.70 8.78 -7.89
CA GLY A 63 8.39 7.84 -8.96
C GLY A 63 8.35 6.39 -8.50
N TYR A 64 9.50 5.86 -8.11
CA TYR A 64 9.67 4.44 -7.81
C TYR A 64 9.07 4.04 -6.46
N PHE A 65 9.29 4.83 -5.41
CA PHE A 65 8.76 4.53 -4.08
C PHE A 65 7.23 4.45 -4.02
N PRO A 66 6.46 5.44 -4.54
CA PRO A 66 5.00 5.42 -4.45
C PRO A 66 4.38 4.20 -5.14
N PHE A 67 4.94 3.83 -6.30
CA PHE A 67 4.56 2.62 -7.00
C PHE A 67 4.87 1.39 -6.14
N ALA A 68 6.12 1.22 -5.69
CA ALA A 68 6.54 0.03 -4.95
C ALA A 68 5.73 -0.17 -3.67
N TYR A 69 5.48 0.91 -2.93
CA TYR A 69 4.72 0.88 -1.68
C TYR A 69 3.28 0.38 -1.91
N LEU A 70 2.58 0.93 -2.90
CA LEU A 70 1.20 0.53 -3.20
C LEU A 70 1.11 -0.81 -3.94
N TYR A 71 2.12 -1.13 -4.74
CA TYR A 71 2.27 -2.43 -5.38
C TYR A 71 2.36 -3.55 -4.34
N LYS A 72 3.24 -3.37 -3.34
CA LYS A 72 3.42 -4.34 -2.26
C LYS A 72 2.18 -4.46 -1.37
N LEU A 73 1.46 -3.36 -1.17
CA LEU A 73 0.20 -3.36 -0.43
C LEU A 73 -0.88 -4.22 -1.11
N LEU A 74 -0.97 -4.17 -2.44
CA LEU A 74 -1.86 -5.02 -3.23
C LEU A 74 -1.38 -6.49 -3.24
N GLY A 75 -0.06 -6.67 -3.28
CA GLY A 75 0.67 -7.94 -3.42
C GLY A 75 0.72 -8.86 -2.19
N ARG A 76 -0.06 -8.64 -1.12
CA ARG A 76 -0.30 -9.73 -0.13
C ARG A 76 -1.02 -10.94 -0.75
N THR A 77 -1.41 -10.88 -2.03
CA THR A 77 -2.16 -11.93 -2.75
C THR A 77 -1.70 -12.23 -4.20
N GLN A 78 -0.71 -11.53 -4.78
CA GLN A 78 -0.28 -11.72 -6.18
C GLN A 78 1.24 -11.63 -6.35
N GLU A 79 1.81 -12.44 -7.26
CA GLU A 79 3.24 -12.43 -7.61
C GLU A 79 3.63 -11.15 -8.36
N VAL A 80 4.91 -10.76 -8.21
CA VAL A 80 5.49 -9.57 -8.85
C VAL A 80 5.37 -9.70 -10.37
N ASN A 81 4.70 -8.75 -11.06
CA ASN A 81 4.60 -8.69 -12.51
C ASN A 81 5.82 -7.94 -13.08
N PRO A 82 6.82 -8.64 -13.63
CA PRO A 82 8.07 -8.02 -14.05
C PRO A 82 7.89 -7.11 -15.27
N GLU A 83 6.86 -7.33 -16.09
CA GLU A 83 6.61 -6.52 -17.29
C GLU A 83 6.15 -5.11 -16.93
N LEU A 84 5.30 -4.97 -15.91
CA LEU A 84 4.83 -3.67 -15.43
C LEU A 84 5.98 -2.84 -14.86
N ILE A 85 6.89 -3.50 -14.13
CA ILE A 85 8.07 -2.86 -13.53
C ILE A 85 9.05 -2.41 -14.61
N LYS A 86 9.31 -3.25 -15.62
CA LYS A 86 10.13 -2.88 -16.78
C LYS A 86 9.52 -1.71 -17.55
N LYS A 87 8.18 -1.69 -17.71
CA LYS A 87 7.48 -0.58 -18.35
C LYS A 87 7.64 0.73 -17.56
N LEU A 88 7.48 0.67 -16.23
CA LEU A 88 7.68 1.83 -15.37
C LEU A 88 9.10 2.37 -15.47
N ASP A 89 10.12 1.52 -15.30
CA ASP A 89 11.53 1.91 -15.37
C ASP A 89 11.87 2.54 -16.73
N LYS A 90 11.36 1.98 -17.83
CA LYS A 90 11.51 2.56 -19.16
C LYS A 90 10.86 3.95 -19.26
N GLU A 91 9.60 4.10 -18.86
CA GLU A 91 8.90 5.39 -18.99
C GLU A 91 9.51 6.48 -18.08
N LEU A 92 10.03 6.11 -16.90
CA LEU A 92 10.72 7.04 -15.99
C LEU A 92 12.13 7.45 -16.48
N LYS A 93 12.75 6.66 -17.35
CA LYS A 93 14.01 7.00 -18.02
C LYS A 93 13.78 7.87 -19.26
N ASP A 94 12.78 7.52 -20.06
CA ASP A 94 12.52 8.16 -21.35
C ASP A 94 11.82 9.53 -21.23
N LYS A 95 11.00 9.73 -20.19
CA LYS A 95 10.24 10.98 -19.98
C LYS A 95 11.01 11.98 -19.12
N ILE A 96 10.91 13.24 -19.53
CA ILE A 96 11.38 14.40 -18.76
C ILE A 96 10.17 15.01 -18.06
N PHE A 97 10.27 15.19 -16.75
CA PHE A 97 9.25 15.81 -15.91
C PHE A 97 9.73 17.19 -15.48
N LYS A 98 8.82 18.16 -15.37
CA LYS A 98 9.15 19.53 -14.96
C LYS A 98 9.45 19.62 -13.47
N ASP A 99 8.74 18.84 -12.67
CA ASP A 99 8.88 18.79 -11.22
C ASP A 99 8.43 17.43 -10.65
N SER A 100 8.65 17.26 -9.34
CA SER A 100 8.26 16.06 -8.59
C SER A 100 6.74 15.83 -8.52
N GLN A 101 5.92 16.86 -8.68
CA GLN A 101 4.45 16.74 -8.73
C GLN A 101 4.01 16.11 -10.06
N GLU A 102 4.54 16.58 -11.19
CA GLU A 102 4.24 16.03 -12.52
C GLU A 102 4.69 14.57 -12.61
N LEU A 103 5.88 14.26 -12.10
CA LEU A 103 6.38 12.89 -11.97
C LEU A 103 5.43 12.02 -11.14
N PHE A 104 5.05 12.48 -9.95
CA PHE A 104 4.16 11.72 -9.06
C PHE A 104 2.77 11.51 -9.68
N ASP A 105 2.19 12.55 -10.27
CA ASP A 105 0.88 12.47 -10.92
C ASP A 105 0.91 11.49 -12.10
N PHE A 106 1.96 11.52 -12.90
CA PHE A 106 2.17 10.57 -13.97
C PHE A 106 2.20 9.13 -13.46
N VAL A 107 2.97 8.83 -12.40
CA VAL A 107 3.03 7.49 -11.80
C VAL A 107 1.68 7.10 -11.19
N TRP A 108 1.01 8.03 -10.51
CA TRP A 108 -0.28 7.79 -9.89
C TRP A 108 -1.34 7.37 -10.89
N PHE A 109 -1.54 8.14 -11.96
CA PHE A 109 -2.59 7.83 -12.94
C PHE A 109 -2.21 6.69 -13.89
N SER A 110 -0.95 6.62 -14.32
CA SER A 110 -0.55 5.68 -15.38
C SER A 110 -0.25 4.28 -14.84
N PHE A 111 0.22 4.17 -13.60
CA PHE A 111 0.66 2.89 -13.02
C PHE A 111 -0.15 2.50 -11.80
N ILE A 112 -0.25 3.38 -10.77
CA ILE A 112 -0.95 3.04 -9.53
C ILE A 112 -2.45 2.83 -9.79
N CYS A 113 -3.12 3.76 -10.46
CA CYS A 113 -4.54 3.59 -10.81
C CYS A 113 -4.77 2.35 -11.70
N ALA A 114 -3.86 2.08 -12.64
CA ALA A 114 -3.95 0.86 -13.47
C ALA A 114 -3.86 -0.41 -12.60
N LEU A 115 -2.97 -0.43 -11.61
CA LEU A 115 -2.77 -1.53 -10.67
C LEU A 115 -4.02 -1.89 -9.87
N PHE A 116 -4.82 -0.89 -9.52
CA PHE A 116 -6.01 -1.08 -8.68
C PHE A 116 -7.31 -1.16 -9.48
N LYS A 117 -7.26 -1.12 -10.82
CA LYS A 117 -8.45 -1.19 -11.68
C LYS A 117 -9.33 -2.39 -11.33
N ASP A 118 -8.76 -3.59 -11.34
CA ASP A 118 -9.52 -4.83 -11.11
C ASP A 118 -10.07 -4.91 -9.69
N SER A 119 -9.28 -4.49 -8.70
CA SER A 119 -9.72 -4.42 -7.30
C SER A 119 -10.85 -3.41 -7.11
N TRP A 120 -10.80 -2.27 -7.80
CA TRP A 120 -11.88 -1.29 -7.81
C TRP A 120 -13.14 -1.84 -8.47
N ILE A 121 -13.03 -2.44 -9.66
CA ILE A 121 -14.15 -3.05 -10.37
C ILE A 121 -14.81 -4.11 -9.48
N LYS A 122 -14.03 -5.04 -8.94
CA LYS A 122 -14.52 -6.09 -8.03
C LYS A 122 -15.26 -5.51 -6.83
N ASN A 123 -14.70 -4.47 -6.21
CA ASN A 123 -15.34 -3.83 -5.05
C ASN A 123 -16.63 -3.07 -5.38
N LYS A 124 -16.73 -2.47 -6.57
CA LYS A 124 -18.00 -1.89 -7.04
C LYS A 124 -19.00 -2.99 -7.35
N PHE A 125 -18.58 -3.99 -8.08
CA PHE A 125 -19.41 -5.09 -8.55
C PHE A 125 -20.07 -5.90 -7.43
N LYS A 126 -19.42 -5.99 -6.25
CA LYS A 126 -19.99 -6.53 -5.00
C LYS A 126 -21.28 -5.86 -4.53
N LEU A 127 -21.60 -4.64 -4.99
CA LEU A 127 -22.84 -3.95 -4.65
C LEU A 127 -24.03 -4.61 -5.38
N ILE A 128 -24.69 -5.57 -4.75
CA ILE A 128 -25.82 -6.28 -5.36
C ILE A 128 -27.11 -5.44 -5.31
N TYR A 129 -27.39 -4.81 -4.18
CA TYR A 129 -28.67 -4.15 -3.93
C TYR A 129 -28.54 -2.64 -4.05
N HIS A 130 -29.50 -2.02 -4.72
CA HIS A 130 -29.59 -0.59 -4.89
C HIS A 130 -29.71 0.14 -3.54
N ASP A 131 -30.43 -0.44 -2.58
CA ASP A 131 -30.57 0.13 -1.24
C ASP A 131 -29.25 0.22 -0.47
N ASP A 132 -28.28 -0.65 -0.77
CA ASP A 132 -26.94 -0.58 -0.17
C ASP A 132 -26.16 0.67 -0.64
N ALA A 133 -26.65 1.40 -1.65
CA ALA A 133 -26.14 2.71 -2.05
C ALA A 133 -26.55 3.86 -1.13
N TYR A 134 -27.52 3.63 -0.24
CA TYR A 134 -28.06 4.63 0.69
C TYR A 134 -27.51 4.40 2.10
N ASN A 135 -27.51 5.47 2.91
CA ASN A 135 -27.20 5.36 4.34
C ASN A 135 -28.47 5.05 5.16
N ASN A 136 -28.29 4.80 6.46
CA ASN A 136 -29.40 4.50 7.38
C ASN A 136 -30.49 5.59 7.44
N LYS A 137 -30.19 6.82 6.97
CA LYS A 137 -31.14 7.94 6.86
C LYS A 137 -31.79 8.03 5.48
N LYS A 138 -31.71 6.97 4.65
CA LYS A 138 -32.16 6.91 3.25
C LYS A 138 -31.59 8.03 2.36
N LYS A 139 -30.43 8.60 2.73
CA LYS A 139 -29.72 9.56 1.87
C LYS A 139 -28.66 8.81 1.06
N LEU A 140 -28.58 9.14 -0.22
CA LEU A 140 -27.60 8.54 -1.13
C LEU A 140 -26.18 8.79 -0.60
N LYS A 141 -25.36 7.73 -0.55
CA LYS A 141 -23.96 7.87 -0.11
C LYS A 141 -23.23 8.83 -1.07
N LYS A 142 -22.35 9.67 -0.52
CA LYS A 142 -21.65 10.73 -1.28
C LYS A 142 -20.93 10.21 -2.53
N GLN A 143 -20.39 8.99 -2.48
CA GLN A 143 -19.71 8.33 -3.59
C GLN A 143 -20.60 8.02 -4.80
N PHE A 144 -21.92 8.10 -4.65
CA PHE A 144 -22.90 7.89 -5.72
C PHE A 144 -23.67 9.18 -6.07
N ASN A 145 -23.18 10.33 -5.61
CA ASN A 145 -23.82 11.62 -5.86
C ASN A 145 -23.21 12.32 -7.09
N TYR A 146 -23.26 11.66 -8.23
CA TYR A 146 -22.77 12.15 -9.52
C TYR A 146 -23.52 11.52 -10.71
N LYS A 147 -23.52 12.17 -11.89
CA LYS A 147 -24.28 11.76 -13.08
C LYS A 147 -24.03 10.31 -13.49
N ASN A 148 -22.79 9.90 -13.71
CA ASN A 148 -22.50 8.54 -14.19
C ASN A 148 -22.78 7.48 -13.12
N THR A 149 -22.73 7.86 -11.84
CA THR A 149 -23.13 6.95 -10.77
C THR A 149 -24.63 6.66 -10.75
N GLN A 150 -25.47 7.52 -11.34
CA GLN A 150 -26.89 7.21 -11.53
C GLN A 150 -27.10 6.13 -12.59
N ILE A 151 -26.33 6.16 -13.69
CA ILE A 151 -26.36 5.10 -14.72
C ILE A 151 -25.91 3.77 -14.11
N TYR A 152 -24.83 3.81 -13.32
CA TYR A 152 -24.37 2.66 -12.55
C TYR A 152 -25.48 2.09 -11.65
N LEU A 153 -26.13 2.95 -10.85
CA LEU A 153 -27.19 2.53 -9.94
C LEU A 153 -28.44 2.01 -10.68
N GLN A 154 -28.77 2.57 -11.84
CA GLN A 154 -29.84 2.04 -12.68
C GLN A 154 -29.53 0.60 -13.10
N LYS A 155 -28.31 0.32 -13.56
CA LYS A 155 -27.88 -1.04 -13.93
C LYS A 155 -27.92 -2.00 -12.73
N ILE A 156 -27.52 -1.52 -11.53
CA ILE A 156 -27.66 -2.30 -10.29
C ILE A 156 -29.13 -2.60 -9.97
N GLY A 157 -30.03 -1.62 -10.10
CA GLY A 157 -31.46 -1.82 -9.86
C GLY A 157 -32.12 -2.78 -10.86
N GLU A 158 -31.70 -2.77 -12.13
CA GLU A 158 -32.14 -3.76 -13.13
C GLU A 158 -31.70 -5.17 -12.74
N ARG A 159 -30.44 -5.33 -12.31
CA ARG A 159 -29.92 -6.60 -11.81
C ARG A 159 -30.66 -7.07 -10.56
N GLU A 160 -30.90 -6.19 -9.60
CA GLU A 160 -31.61 -6.49 -8.36
C GLU A 160 -33.05 -6.99 -8.62
N LYS A 161 -33.77 -6.35 -9.55
CA LYS A 161 -35.11 -6.80 -9.96
C LYS A 161 -35.07 -8.22 -10.50
N LEU A 162 -34.10 -8.51 -11.37
CA LEU A 162 -33.93 -9.85 -11.94
C LEU A 162 -33.58 -10.89 -10.88
N ILE A 163 -32.69 -10.57 -9.94
CA ILE A 163 -32.37 -11.44 -8.79
C ILE A 163 -33.62 -11.72 -7.97
N THR A 164 -34.44 -10.70 -7.70
CA THR A 164 -35.69 -10.84 -6.93
C THR A 164 -36.69 -11.73 -7.67
N THR A 165 -36.84 -11.58 -8.99
CA THR A 165 -37.66 -12.46 -9.82
C THR A 165 -37.17 -13.91 -9.76
N ILE A 166 -35.87 -14.13 -9.95
CA ILE A 166 -35.25 -15.46 -9.87
C ILE A 166 -35.48 -16.09 -8.50
N GLN A 167 -35.30 -15.33 -7.42
CA GLN A 167 -35.53 -15.80 -6.05
C GLN A 167 -36.98 -16.20 -5.78
N ASN A 168 -37.95 -15.47 -6.33
CA ASN A 168 -39.37 -15.73 -6.12
C ASN A 168 -39.89 -16.89 -6.97
N GLU A 169 -39.44 -16.98 -8.22
CA GLU A 169 -39.96 -17.96 -9.20
C GLU A 169 -39.23 -19.32 -9.10
N HIS A 170 -37.95 -19.33 -8.72
CA HIS A 170 -37.10 -20.53 -8.75
C HIS A 170 -36.45 -20.86 -7.39
N GLN A 171 -37.12 -20.52 -6.29
CA GLN A 171 -36.54 -20.58 -4.95
C GLN A 171 -35.95 -21.95 -4.59
N ASP A 172 -36.64 -23.04 -4.93
CA ASP A 172 -36.24 -24.39 -4.53
C ASP A 172 -35.05 -24.90 -5.35
N GLU A 173 -35.02 -24.65 -6.66
CA GLU A 173 -33.86 -24.95 -7.51
C GLU A 173 -32.62 -24.18 -7.03
N ILE A 174 -32.76 -22.91 -6.65
CA ILE A 174 -31.64 -22.10 -6.16
C ILE A 174 -31.11 -22.62 -4.81
N LYS A 175 -31.99 -23.10 -3.91
CA LYS A 175 -31.55 -23.71 -2.64
C LYS A 175 -30.68 -24.93 -2.89
N GLU A 176 -31.00 -25.73 -3.90
CA GLU A 176 -30.18 -26.88 -4.30
C GLU A 176 -28.82 -26.44 -4.84
N ILE A 177 -28.79 -25.45 -5.74
CA ILE A 177 -27.55 -24.89 -6.31
C ILE A 177 -26.63 -24.34 -5.21
N LEU A 178 -27.19 -23.53 -4.30
CA LEU A 178 -26.43 -22.86 -3.25
C LEU A 178 -26.16 -23.77 -2.04
N LYS A 179 -26.74 -24.97 -2.00
CA LYS A 179 -26.71 -25.90 -0.86
C LYS A 179 -27.12 -25.24 0.47
N SER A 180 -28.06 -24.31 0.40
CA SER A 180 -28.49 -23.53 1.56
C SER A 180 -29.68 -24.17 2.25
N LYS A 181 -29.58 -24.37 3.57
CA LYS A 181 -30.67 -24.89 4.42
C LYS A 181 -31.61 -23.78 4.96
N LYS A 182 -31.30 -22.51 4.71
CA LYS A 182 -32.08 -21.35 5.19
C LYS A 182 -32.86 -20.68 4.06
N GLY A 183 -33.92 -19.95 4.41
CA GLY A 183 -34.63 -19.08 3.47
C GLY A 183 -33.68 -18.06 2.83
N LEU A 184 -33.69 -17.99 1.50
CA LEU A 184 -32.87 -17.06 0.70
C LEU A 184 -33.47 -15.65 0.77
N THR A 185 -33.19 -14.92 1.86
CA THR A 185 -33.72 -13.55 2.01
C THR A 185 -32.85 -12.48 1.36
N LYS A 186 -31.53 -12.69 1.26
CA LYS A 186 -30.59 -11.78 0.59
C LYS A 186 -29.41 -12.60 0.06
N PHE A 187 -29.04 -12.40 -1.21
CA PHE A 187 -27.85 -12.98 -1.81
C PHE A 187 -26.60 -12.20 -1.39
N GLU A 188 -25.53 -12.92 -1.12
CA GLU A 188 -24.20 -12.33 -1.08
C GLU A 188 -23.53 -12.41 -2.46
N TYR A 189 -22.41 -11.69 -2.62
CA TYR A 189 -21.66 -11.68 -3.87
C TYR A 189 -21.23 -13.09 -4.31
N GLU A 190 -20.86 -13.93 -3.35
CA GLU A 190 -20.43 -15.31 -3.55
C GLU A 190 -21.58 -16.21 -4.02
N ASP A 191 -22.82 -15.93 -3.59
CA ASP A 191 -24.00 -16.65 -4.06
C ASP A 191 -24.30 -16.30 -5.53
N LEU A 192 -24.16 -15.03 -5.88
CA LEU A 192 -24.32 -14.57 -7.26
C LEU A 192 -23.28 -15.21 -8.20
N GLU A 193 -22.02 -15.28 -7.78
CA GLU A 193 -20.96 -15.96 -8.55
C GLU A 193 -21.26 -17.45 -8.72
N LYS A 194 -21.71 -18.14 -7.67
CA LYS A 194 -22.09 -19.57 -7.77
C LYS A 194 -23.24 -19.78 -8.74
N LEU A 195 -24.27 -18.94 -8.67
CA LEU A 195 -25.45 -19.07 -9.53
C LEU A 195 -25.10 -18.85 -11.00
N ILE A 196 -24.23 -17.88 -11.28
CA ILE A 196 -23.83 -17.54 -12.65
C ILE A 196 -22.91 -18.59 -13.26
N ASN A 197 -22.04 -19.18 -12.45
CA ASN A 197 -21.12 -20.23 -12.90
C ASN A 197 -21.71 -21.64 -12.80
N TYR A 198 -23.01 -21.76 -12.52
CA TYR A 198 -23.66 -23.06 -12.44
C TYR A 198 -24.02 -23.60 -13.82
N ASP A 199 -23.41 -24.73 -14.19
CA ASP A 199 -23.62 -25.41 -15.48
C ASP A 199 -24.40 -26.74 -15.35
N GLY A 200 -25.00 -27.00 -14.18
CA GLY A 200 -25.79 -28.22 -13.96
C GLY A 200 -27.18 -28.16 -14.61
N ASP A 201 -27.91 -29.27 -14.52
CA ASP A 201 -29.30 -29.34 -14.98
C ASP A 201 -30.23 -28.55 -14.05
N VAL A 202 -30.94 -27.59 -14.64
CA VAL A 202 -31.97 -26.74 -14.04
C VAL A 202 -33.11 -26.58 -15.04
N SER A 203 -34.24 -26.06 -14.58
CA SER A 203 -35.36 -25.74 -15.47
C SER A 203 -34.92 -24.80 -16.60
N LYS A 204 -35.54 -24.95 -17.78
CA LYS A 204 -35.24 -24.11 -18.95
C LYS A 204 -35.49 -22.63 -18.66
N GLU A 205 -36.48 -22.34 -17.81
CA GLU A 205 -36.84 -21.01 -17.37
C GLU A 205 -35.76 -20.41 -16.47
N LEU A 206 -35.28 -21.14 -15.46
CA LEU A 206 -34.18 -20.71 -14.62
C LEU A 206 -32.90 -20.51 -15.44
N LYS A 207 -32.59 -21.43 -16.37
CA LYS A 207 -31.43 -21.30 -17.26
C LYS A 207 -31.49 -20.00 -18.09
N ARG A 208 -32.67 -19.66 -18.63
CA ARG A 208 -32.87 -18.41 -19.38
C ARG A 208 -32.67 -17.18 -18.48
N SER A 209 -33.17 -17.23 -17.25
CA SER A 209 -33.01 -16.15 -16.28
C SER A 209 -31.55 -15.98 -15.83
N ILE A 210 -30.80 -17.08 -15.67
CA ILE A 210 -29.36 -17.06 -15.39
C ILE A 210 -28.58 -16.44 -16.56
N GLU A 211 -28.92 -16.78 -17.82
CA GLU A 211 -28.28 -16.16 -18.99
C GLU A 211 -28.57 -14.65 -19.08
N LEU A 212 -29.80 -14.21 -18.79
CA LEU A 212 -30.10 -12.79 -18.71
C LEU A 212 -29.33 -12.09 -17.56
N LEU A 213 -29.13 -12.80 -16.44
CA LEU A 213 -28.34 -12.29 -15.32
C LEU A 213 -26.86 -12.16 -15.69
N LYS A 214 -26.31 -13.13 -16.45
CA LYS A 214 -24.97 -13.06 -17.03
C LYS A 214 -24.81 -11.82 -17.92
N GLU A 215 -25.75 -11.58 -18.83
CA GLU A 215 -25.75 -10.40 -19.70
C GLU A 215 -25.74 -9.10 -18.89
N LYS A 216 -26.62 -8.97 -17.89
CA LYS A 216 -26.65 -7.78 -17.02
C LYS A 216 -25.37 -7.59 -16.21
N ASN A 217 -24.75 -8.69 -15.77
CA ASN A 217 -23.47 -8.63 -15.08
C ASN A 217 -22.34 -8.17 -16.02
N PHE A 218 -22.31 -8.69 -17.25
CA PHE A 218 -21.35 -8.27 -18.26
C PHE A 218 -21.50 -6.78 -18.60
N ASP A 219 -22.74 -6.28 -18.73
CA ASP A 219 -23.03 -4.87 -18.94
C ASP A 219 -22.50 -3.95 -17.83
N ILE A 220 -22.60 -4.39 -16.57
CA ILE A 220 -22.08 -3.63 -15.43
C ILE A 220 -20.55 -3.63 -15.45
N MET A 221 -19.92 -4.77 -15.72
CA MET A 221 -18.47 -4.90 -15.82
C MET A 221 -17.92 -4.00 -16.91
N ASN A 222 -18.47 -4.09 -18.13
CA ASN A 222 -18.08 -3.23 -19.25
C ASN A 222 -18.28 -1.74 -18.95
N PHE A 223 -19.37 -1.38 -18.27
CA PHE A 223 -19.58 -0.01 -17.85
C PHE A 223 -18.48 0.46 -16.89
N LEU A 224 -18.16 -0.33 -15.86
CA LEU A 224 -17.11 0.00 -14.90
C LEU A 224 -15.73 0.11 -15.55
N GLU A 225 -15.39 -0.83 -16.44
CA GLU A 225 -14.13 -0.79 -17.19
C GLU A 225 -13.99 0.47 -18.05
N ASN A 226 -15.04 0.81 -18.79
CA ASN A 226 -15.07 2.00 -19.63
C ASN A 226 -15.01 3.28 -18.80
N GLU A 227 -15.72 3.34 -17.68
CA GLU A 227 -15.69 4.49 -16.78
C GLU A 227 -14.29 4.70 -16.18
N TRP A 228 -13.61 3.63 -15.75
CA TRP A 228 -12.26 3.72 -15.21
C TRP A 228 -11.26 4.20 -16.28
N GLU A 229 -11.29 3.56 -17.45
CA GLU A 229 -10.37 3.86 -18.54
C GLU A 229 -10.51 5.31 -19.02
N ASN A 230 -11.76 5.75 -19.23
CA ASN A 230 -12.01 7.09 -19.76
C ASN A 230 -11.75 8.18 -18.72
N ASN A 231 -12.23 8.03 -17.49
CA ASN A 231 -12.20 9.12 -16.50
C ASN A 231 -10.91 9.13 -15.65
N VAL A 232 -10.35 7.96 -15.34
CA VAL A 232 -9.16 7.84 -14.46
C VAL A 232 -7.86 7.80 -15.27
N VAL A 233 -7.79 6.97 -16.31
CA VAL A 233 -6.54 6.74 -17.07
C VAL A 233 -6.35 7.82 -18.15
N LYS A 234 -7.35 8.05 -18.99
CA LYS A 234 -7.25 8.96 -20.16
C LYS A 234 -7.46 10.43 -19.81
N GLN A 235 -8.56 10.76 -19.15
CA GLN A 235 -8.92 12.17 -18.92
C GLN A 235 -8.16 12.80 -17.75
N GLN A 236 -7.90 12.03 -16.68
CA GLN A 236 -7.17 12.46 -15.48
C GLN A 236 -7.70 13.76 -14.83
N LYS A 237 -8.94 14.15 -15.16
CA LYS A 237 -9.59 15.39 -14.72
C LYS A 237 -10.87 15.05 -13.98
N LEU A 238 -10.70 14.56 -12.76
CA LEU A 238 -11.81 14.30 -11.86
C LEU A 238 -12.12 15.57 -11.05
N THR A 239 -13.39 15.86 -10.83
CA THR A 239 -13.78 16.76 -9.74
C THR A 239 -13.64 16.05 -8.40
N LYS A 240 -13.53 16.81 -7.30
CA LYS A 240 -13.50 16.23 -5.94
C LYS A 240 -14.70 15.31 -5.67
N LYS A 241 -15.88 15.65 -6.19
CA LYS A 241 -17.11 14.84 -6.02
C LYS A 241 -17.02 13.52 -6.79
N GLU A 242 -16.59 13.57 -8.06
CA GLU A 242 -16.42 12.37 -8.91
C GLU A 242 -15.34 11.44 -8.34
N SER A 243 -14.26 12.01 -7.79
CA SER A 243 -13.13 11.24 -7.28
C SER A 243 -13.50 10.25 -6.17
N LEU A 244 -14.62 10.47 -5.45
CA LEU A 244 -15.13 9.54 -4.44
C LEU A 244 -15.59 8.21 -5.05
N PHE A 245 -16.16 8.25 -6.26
CA PHE A 245 -16.56 7.03 -6.95
C PHE A 245 -15.34 6.22 -7.37
N TYR A 246 -14.31 6.89 -7.88
CA TYR A 246 -13.06 6.31 -8.37
C TYR A 246 -12.01 6.03 -7.29
N ARG A 247 -12.40 6.08 -6.01
CA ARG A 247 -11.49 5.84 -4.87
C ARG A 247 -10.79 4.50 -5.00
N ILE A 248 -9.47 4.50 -4.87
CA ILE A 248 -8.67 3.29 -4.87
C ILE A 248 -8.91 2.52 -3.56
N PRO A 249 -9.21 1.20 -3.60
CA PRO A 249 -9.44 0.38 -2.42
C PRO A 249 -8.13 -0.03 -1.74
N ILE A 250 -7.42 0.95 -1.19
CA ILE A 250 -6.22 0.74 -0.37
C ILE A 250 -6.59 0.60 1.11
N ASP A 251 -6.07 -0.43 1.75
CA ASP A 251 -6.19 -0.66 3.18
C ASP A 251 -4.85 -1.16 3.73
N ASN A 252 -4.47 -0.70 4.91
CA ASN A 252 -3.28 -1.13 5.61
C ASN A 252 -3.66 -1.55 7.03
N SER A 253 -3.35 -2.80 7.37
CA SER A 253 -3.69 -3.37 8.67
C SER A 253 -2.98 -2.66 9.84
N PHE A 254 -1.81 -2.09 9.58
CA PHE A 254 -0.94 -1.43 10.57
C PHE A 254 -1.16 0.09 10.60
N TYR A 255 -1.20 0.72 9.42
CA TYR A 255 -1.33 2.17 9.27
C TYR A 255 -2.74 2.58 8.84
N LYS A 256 -3.68 2.71 9.78
CA LYS A 256 -5.05 3.17 9.45
C LYS A 256 -5.22 4.69 9.40
N ASN A 257 -4.18 5.41 9.82
CA ASN A 257 -4.29 6.81 10.22
C ASN A 257 -3.83 7.79 9.16
N PHE A 258 -3.06 7.32 8.17
CA PHE A 258 -2.75 8.17 7.03
C PHE A 258 -4.00 8.40 6.18
N LEU A 259 -4.23 9.66 5.82
CA LEU A 259 -5.43 10.09 5.09
C LEU A 259 -5.64 9.37 3.76
N PHE A 260 -4.59 8.91 3.09
CA PHE A 260 -4.75 8.15 1.84
C PHE A 260 -5.38 6.76 2.09
N PHE A 261 -5.30 6.20 3.29
CA PHE A 261 -6.07 5.01 3.71
C PHE A 261 -7.50 5.32 4.17
N ASN A 262 -7.88 6.59 4.30
CA ASN A 262 -9.20 6.96 4.81
C ASN A 262 -10.30 6.69 3.76
N LEU A 263 -11.23 5.80 4.12
CA LEU A 263 -12.37 5.42 3.28
C LEU A 263 -13.33 6.59 2.94
N LYS A 264 -13.25 7.74 3.62
CA LYS A 264 -14.10 8.89 3.30
C LYS A 264 -13.53 9.78 2.18
N LYS A 265 -12.29 9.53 1.75
CA LYS A 265 -11.56 10.35 0.77
C LYS A 265 -11.68 9.78 -0.64
N GLY A 266 -11.72 10.65 -1.64
CA GLY A 266 -11.73 10.26 -3.06
C GLY A 266 -10.32 10.06 -3.62
N ASN A 267 -10.22 9.53 -4.84
CA ASN A 267 -8.94 9.22 -5.50
C ASN A 267 -7.96 10.42 -5.49
N LEU A 268 -8.43 11.63 -5.84
CA LEU A 268 -7.60 12.82 -5.84
C LEU A 268 -7.10 13.21 -4.44
N GLU A 269 -7.96 13.10 -3.43
CA GLU A 269 -7.54 13.38 -2.06
C GLU A 269 -6.56 12.33 -1.53
N GLN A 270 -6.68 11.07 -1.96
CA GLN A 270 -5.71 10.02 -1.67
C GLN A 270 -4.35 10.33 -2.32
N LYS A 271 -4.37 10.71 -3.61
CA LYS A 271 -3.19 11.15 -4.38
C LYS A 271 -2.47 12.29 -3.68
N ASP A 272 -3.17 13.41 -3.45
CA ASP A 272 -2.60 14.62 -2.88
C ASP A 272 -2.12 14.37 -1.44
N SER A 273 -2.85 13.56 -0.67
CA SER A 273 -2.41 13.19 0.68
C SER A 273 -1.13 12.36 0.65
N PHE A 274 -0.97 11.43 -0.29
CA PHE A 274 0.22 10.60 -0.37
C PHE A 274 1.43 11.41 -0.84
N TYR A 275 1.24 12.27 -1.84
CA TYR A 275 2.26 13.22 -2.28
C TYR A 275 2.72 14.15 -1.14
N ASN A 276 1.77 14.76 -0.41
CA ASN A 276 2.10 15.66 0.70
C ASN A 276 2.82 14.95 1.85
N MET A 277 2.55 13.65 2.05
CA MET A 277 3.27 12.82 3.00
C MET A 277 4.74 12.67 2.59
N ILE A 278 5.00 12.33 1.32
CA ILE A 278 6.36 12.17 0.79
C ILE A 278 7.14 13.48 0.88
N ARG A 279 6.53 14.59 0.46
CA ARG A 279 7.14 15.93 0.48
C ARG A 279 7.37 16.49 1.89
N PHE A 280 6.81 15.83 2.91
CA PHE A 280 6.79 16.35 4.28
C PHE A 280 6.23 17.80 4.31
N ASN A 281 5.13 18.04 3.57
CA ASN A 281 4.51 19.37 3.47
C ASN A 281 3.51 19.58 4.61
N LEU A 282 3.99 20.21 5.69
CA LEU A 282 3.29 20.41 6.94
C LEU A 282 2.65 21.80 6.97
N ASN A 283 1.34 21.88 6.71
CA ASN A 283 0.57 22.82 7.53
C ASN A 283 0.51 22.17 8.92
N GLU A 284 1.39 22.64 9.82
CA GLU A 284 1.79 21.99 11.09
C GLU A 284 0.64 21.38 11.89
N GLU A 285 -0.53 22.03 11.92
CA GLU A 285 -1.68 21.54 12.70
C GLU A 285 -2.43 20.36 12.07
N GLU A 286 -2.57 20.28 10.75
CA GLU A 286 -3.47 19.29 10.16
C GLU A 286 -2.84 17.89 10.16
N ILE A 287 -1.60 17.74 9.71
CA ILE A 287 -0.97 16.41 9.56
C ILE A 287 -0.70 15.76 10.92
N LEU A 288 -0.29 16.54 11.92
CA LEU A 288 -0.06 16.04 13.29
C LEU A 288 -1.37 15.65 13.99
N LYS A 289 -2.45 16.44 13.83
CA LYS A 289 -3.81 16.04 14.27
C LYS A 289 -4.36 14.83 13.52
N ARG A 290 -3.80 14.50 12.35
CA ARG A 290 -4.25 13.41 11.46
C ARG A 290 -3.48 12.09 11.65
N MET A 291 -2.33 12.10 12.32
CA MET A 291 -1.63 10.87 12.71
C MET A 291 -2.09 10.43 14.11
N ASP A 292 -2.54 9.19 14.23
CA ASP A 292 -3.03 8.64 15.50
C ASP A 292 -1.88 8.47 16.52
N LYS A 293 -2.24 8.78 17.77
CA LYS A 293 -1.51 8.69 19.03
C LYS A 293 -0.68 7.42 19.24
N THR A 294 -1.01 6.34 18.54
CA THR A 294 -0.43 5.00 18.72
C THR A 294 0.79 4.71 17.85
N VAL A 295 1.02 5.45 16.76
CA VAL A 295 2.05 5.10 15.76
C VAL A 295 3.38 5.82 16.01
N ASN A 296 3.39 6.92 16.76
CA ASN A 296 4.62 7.67 16.99
C ASN A 296 4.66 8.32 18.39
N LYS A 297 5.46 7.75 19.31
CA LYS A 297 5.75 8.36 20.63
C LYS A 297 6.43 9.74 20.53
N PHE A 298 6.93 10.13 19.36
CA PHE A 298 7.54 11.45 19.11
C PHE A 298 6.53 12.54 18.73
N LEU A 299 5.27 12.19 18.42
CA LEU A 299 4.23 13.17 18.08
C LEU A 299 3.22 13.22 19.24
N LEU A 300 3.55 14.01 20.26
CA LEU A 300 2.67 14.24 21.41
C LEU A 300 1.41 15.00 20.98
N SER A 301 0.23 14.58 21.45
CA SER A 301 -1.00 15.36 21.28
C SER A 301 -0.99 16.55 22.23
N GLU A 302 -1.18 17.76 21.72
CA GLU A 302 -1.30 19.00 22.51
C GLU A 302 -2.45 18.96 23.54
N GLU A 303 -3.47 18.10 23.35
CA GLU A 303 -4.71 18.13 24.14
C GLU A 303 -4.67 17.30 25.44
N GLU A 304 -3.84 16.26 25.55
CA GLU A 304 -3.87 15.33 26.70
C GLU A 304 -2.82 15.64 27.77
N PHE A 305 -1.82 16.45 27.44
CA PHE A 305 -0.84 16.94 28.41
C PHE A 305 -0.69 18.44 28.25
N SER A 306 -1.20 19.21 29.21
CA SER A 306 -0.72 20.58 29.46
C SER A 306 0.70 20.51 30.04
N ASN A 307 1.60 19.77 29.40
CA ASN A 307 3.00 19.87 29.70
C ASN A 307 3.38 21.30 29.39
N ILE A 308 4.04 21.95 30.34
CA ILE A 308 4.71 23.22 30.13
C ILE A 308 5.68 22.97 28.98
N ASN A 309 5.27 23.30 27.76
CA ASN A 309 6.13 23.25 26.59
C ASN A 309 7.20 24.31 26.84
N TYR A 310 8.38 23.89 27.30
CA TYR A 310 9.53 24.79 27.43
C TYR A 310 9.87 25.44 26.07
N THR A 311 9.43 24.84 24.95
CA THR A 311 9.49 25.38 23.58
C THR A 311 8.36 24.80 22.72
N LYS A 312 7.82 25.57 21.76
CA LYS A 312 6.94 25.04 20.71
C LYS A 312 7.72 23.99 19.90
N LEU A 313 7.20 22.76 19.81
CA LEU A 313 7.74 21.71 18.95
C LEU A 313 7.54 22.12 17.49
N SER A 314 8.56 22.73 16.88
CA SER A 314 8.58 22.92 15.43
C SER A 314 9.06 21.63 14.76
N THR A 315 8.42 21.26 13.67
CA THR A 315 8.79 20.09 12.85
C THR A 315 9.82 20.44 11.77
N GLU A 316 10.10 21.74 11.58
CA GLU A 316 11.13 22.24 10.66
C GLU A 316 12.53 21.66 10.91
N PRO A 317 13.03 21.53 12.17
CA PRO A 317 14.31 20.87 12.43
C PRO A 317 14.31 19.39 11.99
N LEU A 318 13.20 18.66 12.22
CA LEU A 318 13.07 17.28 11.80
C LEU A 318 13.05 17.14 10.28
N LYS A 319 12.38 18.06 9.58
CA LYS A 319 12.35 18.11 8.11
C LYS A 319 13.72 18.41 7.51
N LYS A 320 14.46 19.35 8.11
CA LYS A 320 15.84 19.67 7.68
C LYS A 320 16.79 18.50 7.88
N GLN A 321 16.57 17.69 8.92
CA GLN A 321 17.40 16.53 9.20
C GLN A 321 16.98 15.28 8.42
N PHE A 322 15.68 15.13 8.14
CA PHE A 322 15.09 13.96 7.48
C PHE A 322 14.02 14.40 6.47
N GLU A 323 14.47 14.79 5.27
CA GLU A 323 13.58 15.29 4.21
C GLU A 323 12.43 14.31 3.90
N TYR A 324 12.74 13.00 3.88
CA TYR A 324 11.80 11.92 3.54
C TYR A 324 11.35 11.10 4.76
N LEU A 325 11.33 11.69 5.96
CA LEU A 325 11.01 10.96 7.21
C LEU A 325 9.79 10.03 7.08
N PHE A 326 8.68 10.52 6.53
CA PHE A 326 7.46 9.72 6.44
C PHE A 326 7.53 8.58 5.43
N VAL A 327 8.37 8.67 4.40
CA VAL A 327 8.66 7.54 3.49
C VAL A 327 9.21 6.38 4.29
N TYR A 328 10.20 6.64 5.14
CA TYR A 328 10.79 5.63 6.01
C TYR A 328 9.78 5.12 7.05
N LEU A 329 9.02 6.02 7.68
CA LEU A 329 8.05 5.63 8.70
C LEU A 329 6.96 4.71 8.16
N VAL A 330 6.42 4.94 6.95
CA VAL A 330 5.42 4.01 6.38
C VAL A 330 6.03 2.67 5.96
N CYS A 331 7.35 2.62 5.75
CA CYS A 331 8.07 1.42 5.38
C CYS A 331 8.48 0.52 6.55
N PHE A 332 8.28 0.94 7.80
CA PHE A 332 8.67 0.19 9.00
C PHE A 332 8.30 -1.30 8.95
N ILE A 333 7.07 -1.64 8.54
CA ILE A 333 6.60 -3.03 8.49
C ILE A 333 7.40 -3.91 7.53
N TYR A 334 8.03 -3.32 6.50
CA TYR A 334 8.84 -4.04 5.52
C TYR A 334 10.27 -4.32 6.00
N ALA A 335 10.65 -3.79 7.16
CA ALA A 335 11.93 -4.12 7.79
C ALA A 335 11.91 -5.52 8.40
N PHE A 336 10.73 -6.00 8.80
CA PHE A 336 10.56 -7.22 9.57
C PHE A 336 10.21 -8.40 8.69
N GLU A 337 10.79 -9.54 9.02
CA GLU A 337 10.46 -10.82 8.39
C GLU A 337 9.51 -11.61 9.30
N ASN A 338 8.43 -12.14 8.74
CA ASN A 338 7.49 -12.95 9.51
C ASN A 338 7.99 -14.41 9.59
N TYR A 339 8.23 -14.88 10.81
CA TYR A 339 8.55 -16.27 11.13
C TYR A 339 7.38 -16.90 11.89
N ARG A 340 6.86 -18.03 11.39
CA ARG A 340 5.63 -18.68 11.90
C ARG A 340 5.50 -18.81 13.42
N ASN A 341 6.60 -19.03 14.13
CA ASN A 341 6.61 -19.27 15.58
C ASN A 341 7.06 -18.04 16.41
N MET A 342 7.51 -16.96 15.78
CA MET A 342 8.14 -15.81 16.45
C MET A 342 7.52 -14.46 16.07
N GLY A 343 6.60 -14.44 15.10
CA GLY A 343 5.99 -13.22 14.60
C GLY A 343 6.93 -12.46 13.67
N ASN A 344 6.80 -11.13 13.65
CA ASN A 344 7.60 -10.26 12.81
C ASN A 344 8.90 -9.90 13.53
N VAL A 345 10.05 -10.27 12.96
CA VAL A 345 11.36 -10.13 13.61
C VAL A 345 12.34 -9.37 12.71
N LEU A 346 13.15 -8.51 13.33
CA LEU A 346 14.21 -7.72 12.72
C LEU A 346 15.48 -7.80 13.58
N PHE A 347 16.63 -7.98 12.94
CA PHE A 347 17.92 -7.70 13.58
C PHE A 347 18.30 -6.23 13.38
N TYR A 348 18.68 -5.54 14.44
CA TYR A 348 19.10 -4.15 14.40
C TYR A 348 20.50 -4.01 14.99
N SER A 349 21.30 -3.16 14.36
CA SER A 349 22.52 -2.55 14.89
C SER A 349 22.54 -1.08 14.46
N ASN A 350 23.44 -0.26 15.01
CA ASN A 350 23.55 1.14 14.60
C ASN A 350 24.11 1.35 13.18
N ASP A 351 24.55 0.29 12.48
CA ASP A 351 25.02 0.36 11.09
C ASP A 351 23.97 -0.20 10.13
N LEU A 352 23.57 0.60 9.13
CA LEU A 352 22.59 0.20 8.12
C LEU A 352 23.10 -0.99 7.31
N GLY A 353 24.35 -0.94 6.84
CA GLY A 353 24.92 -1.99 6.00
C GLY A 353 25.03 -3.33 6.72
N PHE A 354 25.43 -3.32 7.98
CA PHE A 354 25.53 -4.51 8.82
C PHE A 354 24.14 -5.08 9.11
N SER A 355 23.20 -4.24 9.53
CA SER A 355 21.81 -4.66 9.76
C SER A 355 21.20 -5.27 8.51
N TYR A 356 21.38 -4.64 7.35
CA TYR A 356 20.94 -5.12 6.05
C TYR A 356 21.50 -6.52 5.73
N ARG A 357 22.82 -6.70 5.82
CA ARG A 357 23.49 -7.99 5.53
C ARG A 357 23.01 -9.11 6.46
N ILE A 358 22.90 -8.85 7.76
CA ILE A 358 22.47 -9.86 8.74
C ILE A 358 21.02 -10.28 8.48
N ASN A 359 20.12 -9.33 8.26
CA ASN A 359 18.71 -9.65 7.95
C ASN A 359 18.58 -10.45 6.64
N ASN A 360 19.30 -10.07 5.58
CA ASN A 360 19.28 -10.83 4.33
C ASN A 360 19.83 -12.24 4.49
N ARG A 361 20.89 -12.43 5.29
CA ARG A 361 21.36 -13.77 5.65
C ARG A 361 20.31 -14.53 6.44
N MET A 362 19.67 -13.92 7.45
CA MET A 362 18.62 -14.57 8.25
C MET A 362 17.44 -15.05 7.38
N LYS A 363 17.03 -14.28 6.36
CA LYS A 363 16.00 -14.68 5.38
C LYS A 363 16.36 -16.00 4.67
N LEU A 364 17.62 -16.22 4.29
CA LEU A 364 18.08 -17.47 3.67
C LEU A 364 17.90 -18.69 4.59
N TYR A 365 17.95 -18.48 5.91
CA TYR A 365 17.75 -19.52 6.91
C TYR A 365 16.30 -19.64 7.38
N LYS A 366 15.34 -18.92 6.78
CA LYS A 366 13.93 -18.91 7.19
C LYS A 366 13.32 -20.29 7.34
N LYS A 367 13.54 -21.19 6.37
CA LYS A 367 13.04 -22.58 6.43
C LYS A 367 13.56 -23.34 7.65
N LYS A 368 14.82 -23.14 8.03
CA LYS A 368 15.43 -23.76 9.22
C LYS A 368 14.92 -23.11 10.51
N LEU A 369 14.66 -21.80 10.50
CA LEU A 369 14.13 -21.04 11.63
C LEU A 369 12.67 -21.38 11.94
N GLU A 370 11.89 -21.78 10.94
CA GLU A 370 10.49 -22.19 11.09
C GLU A 370 10.31 -23.62 11.62
N ASP A 371 11.39 -24.42 11.67
CA ASP A 371 11.33 -25.79 12.20
C ASP A 371 11.06 -25.78 13.71
N LYS A 372 9.96 -26.45 14.10
CA LYS A 372 9.26 -26.34 15.39
C LYS A 372 10.04 -26.72 16.66
N ARG A 373 11.33 -27.03 16.58
CA ARG A 373 12.05 -27.72 17.67
C ARG A 373 12.97 -26.85 18.53
N ASN A 374 13.20 -25.56 18.21
CA ASN A 374 14.06 -24.74 19.08
C ASN A 374 13.84 -23.23 18.92
N SER A 375 13.28 -22.58 19.95
CA SER A 375 13.18 -21.12 20.03
C SER A 375 14.57 -20.44 20.05
N ASN A 376 15.60 -21.11 20.57
CA ASN A 376 16.98 -20.61 20.60
C ASN A 376 17.69 -20.62 19.24
N LEU A 377 17.08 -21.20 18.21
CA LEU A 377 17.69 -21.33 16.89
C LEU A 377 17.88 -19.96 16.21
N ILE A 378 16.98 -19.00 16.43
CA ILE A 378 17.13 -17.65 15.90
C ILE A 378 18.37 -16.96 16.45
N PHE A 379 18.55 -16.99 17.77
CA PHE A 379 19.73 -16.41 18.42
C PHE A 379 21.02 -17.06 17.91
N ARG A 380 21.04 -18.40 17.81
CA ARG A 380 22.20 -19.13 17.29
C ARG A 380 22.52 -18.77 15.83
N ILE A 381 21.50 -18.69 14.98
CA ILE A 381 21.67 -18.36 13.56
C ILE A 381 22.09 -16.90 13.40
N THR A 382 21.44 -15.96 14.10
CA THR A 382 21.81 -14.54 14.10
C THR A 382 23.26 -14.36 14.57
N TRP A 383 23.67 -14.97 15.69
CA TRP A 383 25.07 -14.92 16.14
C TRP A 383 26.05 -15.55 15.17
N GLN A 384 25.68 -16.66 14.53
CA GLN A 384 26.49 -17.24 13.47
C GLN A 384 26.66 -16.27 12.29
N GLN A 385 25.60 -15.56 11.89
CA GLN A 385 25.69 -14.56 10.82
C GLN A 385 26.52 -13.34 11.22
N ILE A 386 26.44 -12.92 12.49
CA ILE A 386 27.26 -11.84 13.06
C ILE A 386 28.74 -12.23 12.99
N ILE A 387 29.11 -13.40 13.53
CA ILE A 387 30.49 -13.89 13.54
C ILE A 387 31.02 -14.04 12.12
N ASN A 388 30.26 -14.66 11.21
CA ASN A 388 30.67 -14.82 9.82
C ASN A 388 30.90 -13.46 9.15
N SER A 389 30.01 -12.49 9.35
CA SER A 389 30.16 -11.14 8.80
C SER A 389 31.40 -10.44 9.36
N LEU A 390 31.68 -10.54 10.66
CA LEU A 390 32.88 -9.93 11.26
C LEU A 390 34.18 -10.53 10.71
N VAL A 391 34.22 -11.86 10.53
CA VAL A 391 35.37 -12.59 10.00
C VAL A 391 35.62 -12.21 8.53
N GLU A 392 34.56 -12.18 7.71
CA GLU A 392 34.66 -11.85 6.28
C GLU A 392 35.15 -10.42 6.03
N TYR A 393 34.69 -9.46 6.84
CA TYR A 393 35.00 -8.04 6.65
C TYR A 393 36.14 -7.53 7.55
N LYS A 394 36.88 -8.43 8.22
CA LYS A 394 38.09 -8.11 8.98
C LYS A 394 37.94 -6.89 9.91
N SER A 395 36.87 -6.88 10.71
CA SER A 395 36.78 -6.06 11.92
C SER A 395 36.74 -4.54 11.76
N SER A 396 35.85 -3.99 10.93
CA SER A 396 35.58 -2.54 10.89
C SER A 396 34.36 -2.10 11.73
N TRP A 397 33.74 -2.98 12.52
CA TRP A 397 32.48 -2.70 13.22
C TRP A 397 32.60 -2.84 14.74
N SER A 398 31.96 -1.94 15.50
CA SER A 398 31.79 -2.10 16.94
C SER A 398 30.59 -3.02 17.23
N LEU A 399 30.76 -3.92 18.20
CA LEU A 399 29.70 -4.84 18.66
C LEU A 399 28.78 -4.18 19.68
N GLU A 400 28.35 -2.96 19.40
CA GLU A 400 27.52 -2.16 20.31
C GLU A 400 26.10 -2.03 19.77
N ASN A 401 25.13 -2.00 20.69
CA ASN A 401 23.71 -1.72 20.40
C ASN A 401 23.06 -2.67 19.37
N MET A 402 23.31 -3.99 19.51
CA MET A 402 22.65 -5.01 18.71
C MET A 402 21.37 -5.50 19.39
N TYR A 403 20.26 -5.49 18.66
CA TYR A 403 18.95 -5.91 19.16
C TYR A 403 18.26 -6.87 18.19
N ILE A 404 17.51 -7.83 18.72
CA ILE A 404 16.47 -8.52 17.97
C ILE A 404 15.15 -7.87 18.38
N ILE A 405 14.51 -7.20 17.43
CA ILE A 405 13.27 -6.47 17.65
C ILE A 405 12.14 -7.32 17.07
N SER A 406 11.10 -7.54 17.87
CA SER A 406 9.88 -8.21 17.43
C SER A 406 8.65 -7.36 17.73
N TYR A 407 7.66 -7.39 16.84
CA TYR A 407 6.34 -6.82 17.12
C TYR A 407 5.24 -7.82 16.80
N GLN A 408 4.14 -7.72 17.56
CA GLN A 408 2.93 -8.53 17.40
C GLN A 408 1.88 -7.79 16.58
#